data_AF-A0A0F9N5K7-F1
#
_entry.id   AF-A0A0F9N5K7-F1
#
_cell.length_a   1.000
_cell.length_b   1.000
_cell.length_c   1.000
_cell.angle_alpha   90.00
_cell.angle_beta   90.00
_cell.angle_gamma   90.00
#
_symmetry.space_group_name_H-M   'P 1'
#
loop_
_entity.id
_entity.type
_entity.pdbx_description
1 polymer ?
#
loop_
_entity_poly.entity_id
_entity_poly.type
_entity_poly.pdbx_seq_one_letter_code
_entity_poly.pdbx_strand_id
1 'polypeptide(L)'
;MRCKLIAELSWNHLGNIDLAKKMITSAKSSGADYVKFQTWKASCLKSGSWDNDGRREIYEQAELSKQNHHDLKDYCEKTGIAFLTSCFNVSDLEMIKSVSSVVKIPSTECSNKELVTKAIDNFETVFISTGTATFKEYSQWAKYLNVWLLHCVSSYPCELDCINLPRMQAIANLTERYGYSGHCSSIWDAIAAISMGAQIIEKHFTVDKNLPGRDNKFALLPEQFSKISEYNQAWQSMIQNRGINFQSCEIDQRVNYRGRWSGKNFDDHQMS
;
A
#
# COMPACT_ATOMS: atom_id res chain seq x y z
N MET A 1 7.12 -6.82 12.79
CA MET A 1 7.04 -7.34 11.40
C MET A 1 7.29 -6.16 10.47
N ARG A 2 8.09 -6.34 9.40
CA ARG A 2 8.33 -5.29 8.41
C ARG A 2 7.04 -4.99 7.65
N CYS A 3 6.70 -3.70 7.52
CA CYS A 3 5.55 -3.26 6.75
C CYS A 3 5.72 -3.69 5.27
N LYS A 4 4.66 -4.20 4.65
CA LYS A 4 4.70 -4.61 3.24
C LYS A 4 4.36 -3.44 2.33
N LEU A 5 5.09 -3.31 1.22
CA LEU A 5 4.92 -2.22 0.27
C LEU A 5 4.30 -2.70 -1.04
N ILE A 6 3.22 -2.06 -1.46
CA ILE A 6 2.49 -2.32 -2.70
C ILE A 6 2.74 -1.17 -3.67
N ALA A 7 3.36 -1.47 -4.81
CA ALA A 7 3.47 -0.57 -5.94
C ALA A 7 2.22 -0.72 -6.83
N GLU A 8 1.30 0.25 -6.76
CA GLU A 8 0.08 0.27 -7.55
C GLU A 8 0.37 0.80 -8.96
N LEU A 9 0.31 -0.08 -9.96
CA LEU A 9 0.53 0.28 -11.35
C LEU A 9 -0.73 0.84 -12.01
N SER A 10 -1.93 0.58 -11.45
CA SER A 10 -3.20 1.06 -11.99
C SER A 10 -3.29 0.72 -13.49
N TRP A 11 -3.67 1.70 -14.32
CA TRP A 11 -3.64 1.65 -15.78
C TRP A 11 -2.43 2.41 -16.37
N ASN A 12 -1.38 2.67 -15.57
CA ASN A 12 -0.21 3.46 -16.00
C ASN A 12 0.58 2.83 -17.14
N HIS A 13 0.42 1.52 -17.34
CA HIS A 13 1.02 0.77 -18.44
C HIS A 13 0.27 0.95 -19.77
N LEU A 14 -0.94 1.51 -19.79
CA LEU A 14 -1.71 1.85 -21.00
C LEU A 14 -1.90 0.66 -21.96
N GLY A 15 -2.08 -0.54 -21.40
CA GLY A 15 -2.18 -1.79 -22.17
C GLY A 15 -0.85 -2.34 -22.74
N ASN A 16 0.26 -1.62 -22.59
CA ASN A 16 1.57 -2.05 -23.06
C ASN A 16 2.22 -3.02 -22.06
N ILE A 17 2.32 -4.30 -22.45
CA ILE A 17 2.85 -5.38 -21.60
C ILE A 17 4.36 -5.22 -21.33
N ASP A 18 5.13 -4.72 -22.27
CA ASP A 18 6.57 -4.50 -22.06
C ASP A 18 6.81 -3.34 -21.08
N LEU A 19 5.99 -2.29 -21.15
CA LEU A 19 5.99 -1.22 -20.17
C LEU A 19 5.58 -1.74 -18.78
N ALA A 20 4.55 -2.59 -18.70
CA ALA A 20 4.16 -3.23 -17.44
C ALA A 20 5.31 -4.06 -16.86
N LYS A 21 6.00 -4.88 -17.68
CA LYS A 21 7.19 -5.65 -17.25
C LYS A 21 8.32 -4.75 -16.77
N LYS A 22 8.59 -3.64 -17.46
CA LYS A 22 9.55 -2.62 -17.01
C LYS A 22 9.17 -2.03 -15.65
N MET A 23 7.89 -1.71 -15.45
CA MET A 23 7.38 -1.23 -14.16
C MET A 23 7.53 -2.28 -13.06
N ILE A 24 7.27 -3.56 -13.33
CA ILE A 24 7.47 -4.67 -12.38
C ILE A 24 8.92 -4.71 -11.90
N THR A 25 9.88 -4.75 -12.82
CA THR A 25 11.32 -4.79 -12.49
C THR A 25 11.74 -3.56 -11.69
N SER A 26 11.22 -2.38 -12.06
CA SER A 26 11.53 -1.13 -11.38
C SER A 26 10.94 -1.07 -9.96
N ALA A 27 9.71 -1.53 -9.77
CA ALA A 27 9.06 -1.61 -8.46
C ALA A 27 9.80 -2.57 -7.52
N LYS A 28 10.19 -3.76 -8.01
CA LYS A 28 11.02 -4.70 -7.25
C LYS A 28 12.36 -4.08 -6.83
N SER A 29 13.03 -3.41 -7.77
CA SER A 29 14.32 -2.74 -7.50
C SER A 29 14.17 -1.58 -6.50
N SER A 30 12.99 -0.96 -6.44
CA SER A 30 12.64 0.08 -5.46
C SER A 30 12.21 -0.48 -4.10
N GLY A 31 12.24 -1.81 -3.94
CA GLY A 31 11.96 -2.49 -2.67
C GLY A 31 10.47 -2.72 -2.38
N ALA A 32 9.62 -2.78 -3.41
CA ALA A 32 8.23 -3.23 -3.28
C ALA A 32 8.14 -4.74 -2.99
N ASP A 33 7.16 -5.13 -2.18
CA ASP A 33 6.80 -6.54 -1.91
C ASP A 33 5.77 -7.06 -2.92
N TYR A 34 4.85 -6.18 -3.34
CA TYR A 34 3.83 -6.47 -4.34
C TYR A 34 3.86 -5.44 -5.46
N VAL A 35 3.51 -5.89 -6.66
CA VAL A 35 3.02 -5.04 -7.75
C VAL A 35 1.54 -5.30 -7.92
N LYS A 36 0.75 -4.23 -7.96
CA LYS A 36 -0.69 -4.33 -8.09
C LYS A 36 -1.17 -3.78 -9.43
N PHE A 37 -1.99 -4.58 -10.09
CA PHE A 37 -2.76 -4.23 -11.28
C PHE A 37 -4.24 -4.00 -10.92
N GLN A 38 -5.03 -3.67 -11.92
CA GLN A 38 -6.48 -3.57 -11.80
C GLN A 38 -7.11 -4.50 -12.84
N THR A 39 -8.16 -5.22 -12.44
CA THR A 39 -8.91 -6.13 -13.31
C THR A 39 -10.31 -5.58 -13.52
N TRP A 40 -10.60 -5.13 -14.72
CA TRP A 40 -11.94 -4.69 -15.12
C TRP A 40 -12.22 -5.10 -16.55
N LYS A 41 -13.49 -4.99 -16.94
CA LYS A 41 -13.93 -5.03 -18.34
C LYS A 41 -14.57 -3.70 -18.70
N ALA A 42 -14.10 -3.04 -19.73
CA ALA A 42 -14.64 -1.76 -20.18
C ALA A 42 -16.12 -1.88 -20.61
N SER A 43 -16.54 -3.06 -21.06
CA SER A 43 -17.95 -3.39 -21.33
C SER A 43 -18.86 -3.34 -20.09
N CYS A 44 -18.30 -3.48 -18.89
CA CYS A 44 -19.03 -3.35 -17.62
C CYS A 44 -18.99 -1.91 -17.05
N LEU A 45 -18.28 -0.98 -17.70
CA LEU A 45 -18.14 0.39 -17.23
C LEU A 45 -19.44 1.17 -17.48
N LYS A 46 -20.10 1.56 -16.39
CA LYS A 46 -21.30 2.42 -16.43
C LYS A 46 -21.02 3.75 -17.15
N SER A 47 -22.05 4.37 -17.70
CA SER A 47 -21.93 5.71 -18.29
C SER A 47 -21.51 6.76 -17.26
N GLY A 48 -20.74 7.76 -17.69
CA GLY A 48 -20.23 8.81 -16.81
C GLY A 48 -19.38 9.86 -17.53
N SER A 49 -18.72 10.73 -16.77
CA SER A 49 -17.89 11.81 -17.33
C SER A 49 -16.74 11.30 -18.20
N TRP A 50 -16.27 10.08 -17.95
CA TRP A 50 -15.24 9.41 -18.75
C TRP A 50 -15.65 9.09 -20.19
N ASP A 51 -16.94 9.14 -20.51
CA ASP A 51 -17.44 8.97 -21.87
C ASP A 51 -17.18 10.19 -22.76
N ASN A 52 -16.83 11.34 -22.15
CA ASN A 52 -16.72 12.62 -22.86
C ASN A 52 -15.35 13.30 -22.70
N ASP A 53 -14.39 12.67 -22.02
CA ASP A 53 -13.08 13.26 -21.73
C ASP A 53 -11.87 12.38 -22.10
N GLY A 54 -12.10 11.35 -22.91
CA GLY A 54 -11.03 10.46 -23.42
C GLY A 54 -10.63 9.33 -22.46
N ARG A 55 -11.20 9.27 -21.26
CA ARG A 55 -10.83 8.21 -20.28
C ARG A 55 -11.36 6.84 -20.66
N ARG A 56 -12.54 6.74 -21.29
CA ARG A 56 -13.09 5.44 -21.70
C ARG A 56 -12.16 4.73 -22.68
N GLU A 57 -11.65 5.44 -23.67
CA GLU A 57 -10.72 4.92 -24.67
C GLU A 57 -9.45 4.39 -24.00
N ILE A 58 -8.95 5.09 -22.99
CA ILE A 58 -7.79 4.63 -22.23
C ILE A 58 -8.13 3.38 -21.39
N TYR A 59 -9.32 3.31 -20.78
CA TYR A 59 -9.75 2.12 -20.04
C TYR A 59 -9.91 0.90 -20.93
N GLU A 60 -10.41 1.09 -22.15
CA GLU A 60 -10.51 0.04 -23.18
C GLU A 60 -9.11 -0.41 -23.63
N GLN A 61 -8.19 0.53 -23.86
CA GLN A 61 -6.81 0.22 -24.23
C GLN A 61 -6.05 -0.48 -23.10
N ALA A 62 -6.27 -0.06 -21.85
CA ALA A 62 -5.55 -0.58 -20.69
C ALA A 62 -6.15 -1.86 -20.10
N GLU A 63 -7.30 -2.31 -20.58
CA GLU A 63 -7.92 -3.56 -20.18
C GLU A 63 -6.96 -4.74 -20.40
N LEU A 64 -6.71 -5.51 -19.33
CA LEU A 64 -5.84 -6.67 -19.38
C LEU A 64 -6.65 -7.93 -19.70
N SER A 65 -6.29 -8.63 -20.77
CA SER A 65 -6.85 -9.94 -21.08
C SER A 65 -6.49 -10.98 -20.02
N LYS A 66 -7.19 -12.12 -20.00
CA LYS A 66 -6.81 -13.26 -19.14
C LYS A 66 -5.37 -13.71 -19.40
N GLN A 67 -4.93 -13.75 -20.67
CA GLN A 67 -3.56 -14.12 -21.01
C GLN A 67 -2.56 -13.09 -20.46
N ASN A 68 -2.87 -11.80 -20.56
CA ASN A 68 -2.01 -10.74 -20.00
C ASN A 68 -1.82 -10.91 -18.49
N HIS A 69 -2.87 -11.30 -17.75
CA HIS A 69 -2.77 -11.56 -16.31
C HIS A 69 -1.83 -12.74 -16.01
N HIS A 70 -1.93 -13.85 -16.76
CA HIS A 70 -1.00 -14.98 -16.62
C HIS A 70 0.44 -14.57 -16.94
N ASP A 71 0.67 -13.88 -18.07
CA ASP A 71 2.00 -13.45 -18.49
C ASP A 71 2.66 -12.51 -17.48
N LEU A 72 1.89 -11.58 -16.91
CA LEU A 72 2.36 -10.64 -15.90
C LEU A 72 2.61 -11.34 -14.56
N LYS A 73 1.76 -12.28 -14.15
CA LYS A 73 1.98 -13.11 -12.96
C LYS A 73 3.29 -13.90 -13.09
N ASP A 74 3.49 -14.60 -14.19
CA ASP A 74 4.71 -15.38 -14.44
C ASP A 74 5.96 -14.50 -14.45
N TYR A 75 5.84 -13.27 -14.97
CA TYR A 75 6.94 -12.31 -14.93
C TYR A 75 7.23 -11.80 -13.50
N CYS A 76 6.19 -11.59 -12.68
CA CYS A 76 6.34 -11.25 -11.26
C CYS A 76 7.08 -12.36 -10.50
N GLU A 77 6.71 -13.62 -10.73
CA GLU A 77 7.38 -14.79 -10.12
C GLU A 77 8.86 -14.88 -10.51
N LYS A 78 9.18 -14.72 -11.80
CA LYS A 78 10.57 -14.67 -12.29
C LYS A 78 11.37 -13.52 -11.68
N THR A 79 10.73 -12.39 -11.42
CA THR A 79 11.34 -11.19 -10.83
C THR A 79 11.43 -11.28 -9.29
N GLY A 80 10.74 -12.24 -8.66
CA GLY A 80 10.69 -12.39 -7.21
C GLY A 80 9.89 -11.30 -6.50
N ILE A 81 8.79 -10.84 -7.11
CA ILE A 81 7.82 -9.91 -6.52
C ILE A 81 6.42 -10.52 -6.57
N ALA A 82 5.58 -10.27 -5.57
CA ALA A 82 4.24 -10.83 -5.54
C ALA A 82 3.32 -10.08 -6.51
N PHE A 83 2.53 -10.84 -7.28
CA PHE A 83 1.46 -10.31 -8.10
C PHE A 83 0.22 -10.02 -7.25
N LEU A 84 -0.44 -8.90 -7.50
CA LEU A 84 -1.72 -8.53 -6.90
C LEU A 84 -2.59 -7.86 -7.96
N THR A 85 -3.91 -7.97 -7.83
CA THR A 85 -4.84 -7.17 -8.64
C THR A 85 -6.06 -6.74 -7.84
N SER A 86 -6.67 -5.64 -8.26
CA SER A 86 -7.93 -5.16 -7.71
C SER A 86 -9.12 -5.73 -8.47
N CYS A 87 -10.11 -6.25 -7.74
CA CYS A 87 -11.36 -6.76 -8.29
C CYS A 87 -12.47 -5.71 -8.15
N PHE A 88 -13.12 -5.37 -9.27
CA PHE A 88 -14.20 -4.38 -9.32
C PHE A 88 -15.58 -5.03 -9.51
N ASN A 89 -15.62 -6.29 -9.95
CA ASN A 89 -16.87 -6.97 -10.30
C ASN A 89 -16.80 -8.46 -9.95
N VAL A 90 -17.92 -9.01 -9.47
CA VAL A 90 -18.06 -10.43 -9.10
C VAL A 90 -17.68 -11.36 -10.25
N SER A 91 -18.00 -10.97 -11.50
CA SER A 91 -17.73 -11.78 -12.69
C SER A 91 -16.25 -11.98 -13.00
N ASP A 92 -15.36 -11.21 -12.36
CA ASP A 92 -13.91 -11.31 -12.56
C ASP A 92 -13.21 -12.16 -11.49
N LEU A 93 -13.90 -12.55 -10.40
CA LEU A 93 -13.31 -13.30 -9.28
C LEU A 93 -12.68 -14.63 -9.73
N GLU A 94 -13.36 -15.40 -10.59
CA GLU A 94 -12.84 -16.69 -11.08
C GLU A 94 -11.56 -16.52 -11.90
N MET A 95 -11.48 -15.47 -12.71
CA MET A 95 -10.27 -15.17 -13.47
C MET A 95 -9.13 -14.77 -12.52
N ILE A 96 -9.40 -13.88 -11.55
CA ILE A 96 -8.38 -13.45 -10.58
C ILE A 96 -7.89 -14.63 -9.73
N LYS A 97 -8.80 -15.52 -9.31
CA LYS A 97 -8.46 -16.74 -8.54
C LYS A 97 -7.54 -17.69 -9.33
N SER A 98 -7.63 -17.69 -10.66
CA SER A 98 -6.73 -18.48 -11.51
C SER A 98 -5.28 -17.96 -11.55
N VAL A 99 -5.03 -16.73 -11.09
CA VAL A 99 -3.70 -16.09 -11.09
C VAL A 99 -3.20 -15.64 -9.71
N SER A 100 -4.05 -15.58 -8.69
CA SER A 100 -3.68 -15.10 -7.35
C SER A 100 -4.56 -15.68 -6.25
N SER A 101 -3.97 -16.03 -5.11
CA SER A 101 -4.71 -16.33 -3.87
C SER A 101 -5.00 -15.08 -3.03
N VAL A 102 -4.49 -13.91 -3.46
CA VAL A 102 -4.64 -12.62 -2.79
C VAL A 102 -5.36 -11.63 -3.72
N VAL A 103 -6.34 -10.90 -3.20
CA VAL A 103 -7.10 -9.91 -3.97
C VAL A 103 -7.22 -8.59 -3.22
N LYS A 104 -7.35 -7.50 -3.99
CA LYS A 104 -7.66 -6.18 -3.48
C LYS A 104 -9.08 -5.77 -3.86
N ILE A 105 -9.85 -5.25 -2.91
CA ILE A 105 -11.12 -4.56 -3.16
C ILE A 105 -10.86 -3.04 -3.07
N PRO A 106 -11.10 -2.28 -4.15
CA PRO A 106 -10.89 -0.83 -4.15
C PRO A 106 -11.96 -0.12 -3.32
N SER A 107 -11.69 1.13 -2.95
CA SER A 107 -12.55 1.90 -2.06
C SER A 107 -13.99 2.07 -2.54
N THR A 108 -14.18 2.24 -3.83
CA THR A 108 -15.51 2.39 -4.44
C THR A 108 -16.37 1.12 -4.30
N GLU A 109 -15.75 -0.03 -4.07
CA GLU A 109 -16.43 -1.32 -3.91
C GLU A 109 -16.46 -1.81 -2.46
N CYS A 110 -15.92 -1.05 -1.49
CA CYS A 110 -15.90 -1.45 -0.08
C CYS A 110 -17.30 -1.73 0.49
N SER A 111 -18.32 -1.01 0.01
CA SER A 111 -19.73 -1.18 0.42
C SER A 111 -20.48 -2.22 -0.41
N ASN A 112 -19.85 -2.78 -1.46
CA ASN A 112 -20.42 -3.82 -2.30
C ASN A 112 -20.39 -5.17 -1.55
N LYS A 113 -21.41 -5.43 -0.74
CA LYS A 113 -21.47 -6.60 0.14
C LYS A 113 -21.35 -7.93 -0.60
N GLU A 114 -21.93 -8.04 -1.79
CA GLU A 114 -21.86 -9.27 -2.58
C GLU A 114 -20.42 -9.54 -3.02
N LEU A 115 -19.75 -8.54 -3.61
CA LEU A 115 -18.37 -8.67 -4.05
C LEU A 115 -17.42 -8.96 -2.88
N VAL A 116 -17.54 -8.20 -1.79
CA VAL A 116 -16.67 -8.37 -0.62
C VAL A 116 -16.85 -9.75 0.01
N THR A 117 -18.10 -10.22 0.18
CA THR A 117 -18.36 -11.55 0.75
C THR A 117 -17.78 -12.64 -0.13
N LYS A 118 -18.03 -12.60 -1.45
CA LYS A 118 -17.48 -13.58 -2.38
C LYS A 118 -15.96 -13.54 -2.42
N ALA A 119 -15.33 -12.37 -2.29
CA ALA A 119 -13.88 -12.26 -2.19
C ALA A 119 -13.34 -12.90 -0.90
N ILE A 120 -13.99 -12.66 0.24
CA ILE A 120 -13.61 -13.29 1.52
C ILE A 120 -13.68 -14.81 1.44
N ASP A 121 -14.69 -15.36 0.76
CA ASP A 121 -14.90 -16.81 0.64
C ASP A 121 -13.93 -17.49 -0.36
N ASN A 122 -13.36 -16.74 -1.30
CA ASN A 122 -12.59 -17.32 -2.42
C ASN A 122 -11.08 -17.07 -2.36
N PHE A 123 -10.61 -16.17 -1.49
CA PHE A 123 -9.21 -15.75 -1.43
C PHE A 123 -8.62 -15.92 -0.02
N GLU A 124 -7.34 -16.31 0.03
CA GLU A 124 -6.59 -16.48 1.27
C GLU A 124 -6.32 -15.15 1.97
N THR A 125 -6.27 -14.05 1.21
CA THR A 125 -6.09 -12.70 1.75
C THR A 125 -6.86 -11.69 0.91
N VAL A 126 -7.61 -10.83 1.59
CA VAL A 126 -8.42 -9.77 0.98
C VAL A 126 -8.02 -8.43 1.56
N PHE A 127 -7.36 -7.60 0.77
CA PHE A 127 -7.13 -6.20 1.11
C PHE A 127 -8.37 -5.37 0.74
N ILE A 128 -8.87 -4.50 1.62
CA ILE A 128 -10.02 -3.64 1.35
C ILE A 128 -9.63 -2.20 1.68
N SER A 129 -9.60 -1.31 0.68
CA SER A 129 -9.42 0.12 0.98
C SER A 129 -10.74 0.73 1.41
N THR A 130 -10.70 1.60 2.41
CA THR A 130 -11.91 2.10 3.09
C THR A 130 -12.29 3.53 2.73
N GLY A 131 -11.61 4.14 1.75
CA GLY A 131 -11.98 5.45 1.20
C GLY A 131 -13.44 5.49 0.75
N THR A 132 -14.08 6.65 0.84
CA THR A 132 -15.53 6.86 0.62
C THR A 132 -16.50 6.12 1.56
N ALA A 133 -16.07 5.04 2.21
CA ALA A 133 -16.91 4.27 3.13
C ALA A 133 -17.03 4.94 4.50
N THR A 134 -18.22 4.85 5.08
CA THR A 134 -18.49 5.18 6.48
C THR A 134 -17.92 4.12 7.43
N PHE A 135 -17.76 4.46 8.72
CA PHE A 135 -17.32 3.52 9.74
C PHE A 135 -18.15 2.23 9.75
N LYS A 136 -19.48 2.35 9.67
CA LYS A 136 -20.39 1.19 9.68
C LYS A 136 -20.19 0.28 8.47
N GLU A 137 -19.88 0.83 7.31
CA GLU A 137 -19.69 0.06 6.08
C GLU A 137 -18.41 -0.77 6.10
N TYR A 138 -17.29 -0.26 6.63
CA TYR A 138 -16.04 -1.02 6.62
C TYR A 138 -15.80 -1.85 7.90
N SER A 139 -16.28 -1.40 9.07
CA SER A 139 -16.02 -2.09 10.35
C SER A 139 -16.58 -3.51 10.41
N GLN A 140 -17.68 -3.78 9.69
CA GLN A 140 -18.27 -5.12 9.60
C GLN A 140 -17.30 -6.17 9.02
N TRP A 141 -16.29 -5.75 8.26
CA TRP A 141 -15.32 -6.63 7.62
C TRP A 141 -14.12 -6.96 8.54
N ALA A 142 -13.90 -6.20 9.60
CA ALA A 142 -12.74 -6.37 10.49
C ALA A 142 -12.72 -7.73 11.24
N LYS A 143 -13.88 -8.38 11.38
CA LYS A 143 -14.03 -9.67 12.05
C LYS A 143 -13.44 -10.86 11.29
N TYR A 144 -13.18 -10.71 9.98
CA TYR A 144 -12.68 -11.81 9.15
C TYR A 144 -11.15 -11.88 9.19
N LEU A 145 -10.61 -13.07 9.48
CA LEU A 145 -9.18 -13.27 9.73
C LEU A 145 -8.31 -13.17 8.47
N ASN A 146 -8.90 -13.22 7.27
CA ASN A 146 -8.20 -13.01 6.00
C ASN A 146 -8.35 -11.58 5.46
N VAL A 147 -9.05 -10.69 6.17
CA VAL A 147 -9.30 -9.31 5.73
C VAL A 147 -8.27 -8.35 6.32
N TRP A 148 -7.76 -7.48 5.45
CA TRP A 148 -6.93 -6.34 5.79
C TRP A 148 -7.65 -5.05 5.42
N LEU A 149 -7.78 -4.14 6.38
CA LEU A 149 -8.42 -2.85 6.17
C LEU A 149 -7.39 -1.74 5.95
N LEU A 150 -7.44 -1.11 4.78
CA LEU A 150 -6.54 -0.01 4.45
C LEU A 150 -7.26 1.33 4.60
N HIS A 151 -6.73 2.21 5.46
CA HIS A 151 -7.13 3.60 5.48
C HIS A 151 -6.82 4.25 4.14
N CYS A 152 -7.75 5.04 3.62
CA CYS A 152 -7.64 5.62 2.29
C CYS A 152 -8.51 6.86 2.20
N VAL A 153 -8.02 7.87 1.47
CA VAL A 153 -8.80 9.04 1.05
C VAL A 153 -8.82 9.05 -0.47
N SER A 154 -9.97 8.80 -1.08
CA SER A 154 -10.13 8.62 -2.53
C SER A 154 -10.16 9.96 -3.30
N SER A 155 -9.12 10.78 -3.12
CA SER A 155 -8.84 11.99 -3.88
C SER A 155 -7.52 11.82 -4.62
N TYR A 156 -7.43 12.26 -5.88
CA TYR A 156 -6.32 11.94 -6.78
C TYR A 156 -5.80 13.21 -7.49
N PRO A 157 -4.73 13.87 -6.99
CA PRO A 157 -4.02 13.55 -5.75
C PRO A 157 -4.81 13.92 -4.49
N CYS A 158 -4.39 13.37 -3.35
CA CYS A 158 -4.88 13.78 -2.03
C CYS A 158 -3.89 14.78 -1.41
N GLU A 159 -4.39 15.94 -1.00
CA GLU A 159 -3.62 16.92 -0.24
C GLU A 159 -3.30 16.40 1.17
N LEU A 160 -2.19 16.88 1.75
CA LEU A 160 -1.66 16.37 3.02
C LEU A 160 -2.62 16.59 4.20
N ASP A 161 -3.28 17.74 4.23
CA ASP A 161 -4.26 18.12 5.26
C ASP A 161 -5.53 17.27 5.23
N CYS A 162 -5.82 16.62 4.09
CA CYS A 162 -6.97 15.75 3.91
C CYS A 162 -6.72 14.29 4.32
N ILE A 163 -5.47 13.87 4.55
CA ILE A 163 -5.11 12.45 4.72
C ILE A 163 -5.84 11.80 5.91
N ASN A 164 -5.97 12.51 7.03
CA ASN A 164 -6.66 12.03 8.23
C ASN A 164 -6.14 10.67 8.75
N LEU A 165 -4.83 10.57 9.05
CA LEU A 165 -4.23 9.36 9.66
C LEU A 165 -4.85 8.94 11.01
N PRO A 166 -5.45 9.82 11.84
CA PRO A 166 -6.23 9.35 13.00
C PRO A 166 -7.32 8.33 12.65
N ARG A 167 -7.91 8.40 11.45
CA ARG A 167 -8.85 7.37 10.96
C ARG A 167 -8.19 6.00 10.80
N MET A 168 -6.92 5.94 10.41
CA MET A 168 -6.16 4.68 10.36
C MET A 168 -6.03 4.05 11.76
N GLN A 169 -5.83 4.87 12.80
CA GLN A 169 -5.80 4.36 14.17
C GLN A 169 -7.16 3.86 14.64
N ALA A 170 -8.25 4.47 14.18
CA ALA A 170 -9.59 3.92 14.43
C ALA A 170 -9.77 2.53 13.81
N ILE A 171 -9.14 2.24 12.65
CA ILE A 171 -9.11 0.90 12.05
C ILE A 171 -8.23 -0.05 12.88
N ALA A 172 -7.07 0.41 13.36
CA ALA A 172 -6.18 -0.38 14.21
C ALA A 172 -6.86 -0.86 15.52
N ASN A 173 -7.81 -0.08 16.04
CA ASN A 173 -8.63 -0.50 17.19
C ASN A 173 -9.63 -1.62 16.88
N LEU A 174 -9.90 -1.91 15.59
CA LEU A 174 -10.83 -2.97 15.17
C LEU A 174 -10.13 -4.28 14.84
N THR A 175 -8.88 -4.21 14.36
CA THR A 175 -8.12 -5.37 13.88
C THR A 175 -6.63 -5.08 13.84
N GLU A 176 -5.81 -6.09 14.09
CA GLU A 176 -4.36 -6.03 13.89
C GLU A 176 -3.98 -5.98 12.40
N ARG A 177 -4.90 -6.36 11.49
CA ARG A 177 -4.67 -6.42 10.04
C ARG A 177 -5.09 -5.11 9.38
N TYR A 178 -4.25 -4.09 9.51
CA TYR A 178 -4.53 -2.77 8.97
C TYR A 178 -3.34 -2.17 8.23
N GLY A 179 -3.63 -1.19 7.38
CA GLY A 179 -2.60 -0.46 6.66
C GLY A 179 -3.12 0.84 6.05
N TYR A 180 -2.40 1.32 5.06
CA TYR A 180 -2.65 2.60 4.41
C TYR A 180 -2.53 2.49 2.90
N SER A 181 -3.47 3.09 2.18
CA SER A 181 -3.51 3.21 0.73
C SER A 181 -3.58 4.70 0.40
N GLY A 182 -2.44 5.24 -0.06
CA GLY A 182 -2.22 6.67 -0.18
C GLY A 182 -2.25 7.18 -1.62
N HIS A 183 -2.87 8.35 -1.80
CA HIS A 183 -2.98 9.04 -3.10
C HIS A 183 -2.32 10.42 -3.10
N CYS A 184 -1.54 10.75 -2.07
CA CYS A 184 -0.71 11.95 -2.08
C CYS A 184 0.46 11.78 -3.07
N SER A 185 0.85 12.84 -3.78
CA SER A 185 2.00 12.80 -4.72
C SER A 185 3.36 12.71 -4.01
N SER A 186 3.39 12.89 -2.69
CA SER A 186 4.59 12.83 -1.87
C SER A 186 4.72 11.48 -1.14
N ILE A 187 5.83 11.31 -0.40
CA ILE A 187 6.10 10.11 0.42
C ILE A 187 5.73 10.30 1.89
N TRP A 188 5.39 11.52 2.30
CA TRP A 188 5.23 11.89 3.71
C TRP A 188 4.08 11.14 4.37
N ASP A 189 3.00 10.91 3.62
CA ASP A 189 1.85 10.14 4.04
C ASP A 189 2.20 8.69 4.37
N ALA A 190 3.00 8.05 3.51
CA ALA A 190 3.50 6.69 3.71
C ALA A 190 4.46 6.60 4.90
N ILE A 191 5.42 7.53 5.01
CA ILE A 191 6.36 7.58 6.15
C ILE A 191 5.59 7.73 7.46
N ALA A 192 4.66 8.68 7.54
CA ALA A 192 3.86 8.89 8.74
C ALA A 192 2.99 7.67 9.07
N ALA A 193 2.38 7.04 8.08
CA ALA A 193 1.60 5.82 8.29
C ALA A 193 2.46 4.66 8.84
N ILE A 194 3.68 4.45 8.32
CA ILE A 194 4.62 3.46 8.85
C ILE A 194 4.98 3.76 10.30
N SER A 195 5.29 5.03 10.62
CA SER A 195 5.60 5.47 11.99
C SER A 195 4.43 5.23 12.96
N MET A 196 3.21 5.26 12.44
CA MET A 196 1.97 4.99 13.17
C MET A 196 1.59 3.50 13.22
N GLY A 197 2.48 2.61 12.76
CA GLY A 197 2.33 1.16 12.87
C GLY A 197 1.61 0.49 11.71
N ALA A 198 1.36 1.18 10.59
CA ALA A 198 0.77 0.56 9.41
C ALA A 198 1.59 -0.67 8.96
N GLN A 199 0.90 -1.79 8.74
CA GLN A 199 1.55 -3.04 8.33
C GLN A 199 1.58 -3.24 6.81
N ILE A 200 0.77 -2.48 6.08
CA ILE A 200 0.74 -2.41 4.61
C ILE A 200 0.76 -0.94 4.19
N ILE A 201 1.57 -0.59 3.19
CA ILE A 201 1.51 0.69 2.46
C ILE A 201 1.26 0.40 0.99
N GLU A 202 0.25 1.05 0.40
CA GLU A 202 0.00 1.09 -1.03
C GLU A 202 0.17 2.52 -1.56
N LYS A 203 0.95 2.66 -2.62
CA LYS A 203 1.17 3.93 -3.34
C LYS A 203 1.17 3.67 -4.84
N HIS A 204 0.57 4.59 -5.61
CA HIS A 204 0.70 4.56 -7.07
C HIS A 204 2.16 4.69 -7.48
N PHE A 205 2.54 3.95 -8.51
CA PHE A 205 3.91 3.84 -9.01
C PHE A 205 3.95 4.03 -10.52
N THR A 206 4.97 4.74 -10.99
CA THR A 206 5.28 4.87 -12.41
C THR A 206 6.78 4.92 -12.64
N VAL A 207 7.21 4.58 -13.85
CA VAL A 207 8.60 4.77 -14.30
C VAL A 207 8.80 6.12 -15.00
N ASP A 208 7.71 6.81 -15.36
CA ASP A 208 7.76 8.10 -16.04
C ASP A 208 6.45 8.89 -15.85
N LYS A 209 6.54 10.05 -15.20
CA LYS A 209 5.40 10.95 -14.98
C LYS A 209 4.91 11.64 -16.25
N ASN A 210 5.69 11.62 -17.33
CA ASN A 210 5.29 12.21 -18.60
C ASN A 210 4.34 11.31 -19.39
N LEU A 211 4.26 10.02 -19.07
CA LEU A 211 3.31 9.09 -19.68
C LEU A 211 1.86 9.61 -19.59
N PRO A 212 0.99 9.27 -20.57
CA PRO A 212 -0.43 9.58 -20.53
C PRO A 212 -1.12 9.01 -19.28
N GLY A 213 -2.27 9.60 -18.94
CA GLY A 213 -3.08 9.18 -17.80
C GLY A 213 -2.82 9.99 -16.54
N ARG A 214 -3.90 10.29 -15.82
CA ARG A 214 -3.84 11.14 -14.61
C ARG A 214 -3.01 10.49 -13.50
N ASP A 215 -3.07 9.16 -13.39
CA ASP A 215 -2.44 8.40 -12.32
C ASP A 215 -0.91 8.46 -12.42
N ASN A 216 -0.37 8.48 -13.64
CA ASN A 216 1.06 8.71 -13.90
C ASN A 216 1.55 10.06 -13.35
N LYS A 217 0.70 11.09 -13.28
CA LYS A 217 1.11 12.45 -12.86
C LYS A 217 1.40 12.55 -11.37
N PHE A 218 0.66 11.83 -10.53
CA PHE A 218 0.85 11.84 -9.08
C PHE A 218 1.55 10.60 -8.53
N ALA A 219 1.64 9.52 -9.30
CA ALA A 219 2.36 8.31 -8.92
C ALA A 219 3.82 8.59 -8.51
N LEU A 220 4.38 7.76 -7.64
CA LEU A 220 5.78 7.85 -7.25
C LEU A 220 6.69 7.29 -8.34
N LEU A 221 7.79 8.00 -8.60
CA LEU A 221 8.91 7.47 -9.37
C LEU A 221 9.72 6.45 -8.54
N PRO A 222 10.56 5.61 -9.17
CA PRO A 222 11.33 4.57 -8.47
C PRO A 222 12.16 5.11 -7.30
N GLU A 223 12.87 6.22 -7.53
CA GLU A 223 13.68 6.91 -6.51
C GLU A 223 12.87 7.51 -5.34
N GLN A 224 11.58 7.80 -5.57
CA GLN A 224 10.69 8.30 -4.52
C GLN A 224 10.15 7.13 -3.71
N PHE A 225 9.77 6.04 -4.39
CA PHE A 225 9.30 4.83 -3.74
C PHE A 225 10.41 4.16 -2.91
N SER A 226 11.66 4.16 -3.40
CA SER A 226 12.80 3.59 -2.68
C SER A 226 13.01 4.24 -1.31
N LYS A 227 12.78 5.56 -1.19
CA LYS A 227 12.85 6.28 0.10
C LYS A 227 11.85 5.75 1.13
N ILE A 228 10.67 5.29 0.70
CA ILE A 228 9.70 4.64 1.60
C ILE A 228 10.26 3.28 2.06
N SER A 229 10.87 2.51 1.15
CA SER A 229 11.49 1.22 1.47
C SER A 229 12.68 1.35 2.41
N GLU A 230 13.55 2.34 2.17
CA GLU A 230 14.68 2.69 3.03
C GLU A 230 14.20 3.11 4.42
N TYR A 231 13.21 3.99 4.50
CA TYR A 231 12.60 4.39 5.77
C TYR A 231 12.00 3.19 6.52
N ASN A 232 11.25 2.33 5.82
CA ASN A 232 10.65 1.14 6.41
C ASN A 232 11.72 0.20 7.00
N GLN A 233 12.88 0.06 6.34
CA GLN A 233 14.00 -0.73 6.86
C GLN A 233 14.62 -0.07 8.11
N ALA A 234 14.92 1.22 8.04
CA ALA A 234 15.45 1.96 9.19
C ALA A 234 14.49 1.93 10.39
N TRP A 235 13.19 2.08 10.13
CA TRP A 235 12.13 2.02 11.14
C TRP A 235 12.14 0.71 11.92
N GLN A 236 12.34 -0.44 11.25
CA GLN A 236 12.46 -1.73 11.95
C GLN A 236 13.63 -1.76 12.94
N SER A 237 14.74 -1.11 12.63
CA SER A 237 15.87 -0.99 13.57
C SER A 237 15.56 -0.04 14.73
N MET A 238 14.84 1.06 14.47
CA MET A 238 14.51 2.08 15.46
C MET A 238 13.48 1.62 16.51
N ILE A 239 12.54 0.74 16.14
CA ILE A 239 11.45 0.32 17.04
C ILE A 239 11.79 -0.84 17.98
N GLN A 240 13.02 -1.34 17.95
CA GLN A 240 13.43 -2.45 18.81
C GLN A 240 13.38 -2.00 20.27
N ASN A 241 12.60 -2.68 21.10
CA ASN A 241 12.55 -2.39 22.53
C ASN A 241 13.89 -2.75 23.19
N ARG A 242 14.59 -1.75 23.72
CA ARG A 242 15.88 -1.90 24.43
C ARG A 242 15.74 -1.71 25.95
N GLY A 243 14.52 -1.73 26.47
CA GLY A 243 14.21 -1.41 27.87
C GLY A 243 13.99 0.09 28.08
N ILE A 244 13.68 0.47 29.32
CA ILE A 244 13.40 1.87 29.71
C ILE A 244 14.61 2.59 30.32
N ASN A 245 15.73 1.88 30.47
CA ASN A 245 17.00 2.41 30.99
C ASN A 245 17.92 2.88 29.86
N PHE A 246 19.00 3.57 30.21
CA PHE A 246 20.05 3.93 29.27
C PHE A 246 20.72 2.69 28.68
N GLN A 247 21.21 2.80 27.46
CA GLN A 247 21.83 1.71 26.71
C GLN A 247 23.35 1.67 26.93
N SER A 248 23.97 0.54 26.59
CA SER A 248 25.42 0.38 26.70
C SER A 248 26.22 1.37 25.85
N CYS A 249 25.67 1.86 24.73
CA CYS A 249 26.29 2.90 23.92
C CYS A 249 26.37 4.27 24.63
N GLU A 250 25.68 4.44 25.76
CA GLU A 250 25.66 5.66 26.56
C GLU A 250 26.63 5.60 27.76
N ILE A 251 27.34 4.49 27.97
CA ILE A 251 28.22 4.29 29.15
C ILE A 251 29.28 5.38 29.28
N ASP A 252 29.93 5.77 28.17
CA ASP A 252 30.93 6.84 28.20
C ASP A 252 30.32 8.16 28.68
N GLN A 253 29.15 8.52 28.16
CA GLN A 253 28.44 9.73 28.59
C GLN A 253 28.02 9.65 30.05
N ARG A 254 27.59 8.48 30.51
CA ARG A 254 27.22 8.26 31.91
C ARG A 254 28.41 8.40 32.86
N VAL A 255 29.52 7.71 32.57
CA VAL A 255 30.68 7.63 33.46
C VAL A 255 31.52 8.90 33.42
N ASN A 256 31.74 9.47 32.23
CA ASN A 256 32.73 10.55 32.05
C ASN A 256 32.12 11.94 31.90
N TYR A 257 30.87 12.06 31.46
CA TYR A 257 30.26 13.36 31.15
C TYR A 257 29.20 13.81 32.15
N ARG A 258 28.61 12.88 32.91
CA ARG A 258 27.61 13.20 33.92
C ARG A 258 28.23 13.96 35.09
N GLY A 259 27.76 15.19 35.30
CA GLY A 259 28.29 16.06 36.37
C GLY A 259 29.66 16.69 36.10
N ARG A 260 30.21 16.53 34.89
CA ARG A 260 31.52 17.08 34.47
C ARG A 260 31.69 18.56 34.76
N TRP A 261 30.62 19.36 34.65
CA TRP A 261 30.67 20.82 34.87
C TRP A 261 30.52 21.23 36.34
N SER A 262 29.93 20.38 37.17
CA SER A 262 29.71 20.65 38.59
C SER A 262 30.69 19.92 39.51
N GLY A 263 31.48 18.98 38.97
CA GLY A 263 32.40 18.13 39.72
C GLY A 263 31.72 17.08 40.60
N LYS A 264 30.39 16.89 40.47
CA LYS A 264 29.63 15.93 41.27
C LYS A 264 29.46 14.60 40.54
N ASN A 265 29.63 13.50 41.26
CA ASN A 265 29.25 12.17 40.77
C ASN A 265 27.77 11.91 41.09
N PHE A 266 27.01 11.49 40.08
CA PHE A 266 25.58 11.21 40.18
C PHE A 266 25.25 9.73 39.92
N ASP A 267 26.27 8.87 39.80
CA ASP A 267 26.06 7.45 39.60
C ASP A 267 25.70 6.78 40.92
N ASP A 268 24.40 6.56 41.12
CA ASP A 268 23.92 5.58 42.07
C ASP A 268 24.34 4.20 41.57
N HIS A 269 25.12 3.46 42.36
CA HIS A 269 25.69 2.14 42.03
C HIS A 269 24.67 1.00 41.86
N GLN A 270 23.39 1.29 41.57
CA GLN A 270 22.38 0.27 41.35
C GLN A 270 22.22 0.02 39.83
N MET A 271 22.96 -0.96 39.33
CA MET A 271 22.57 -1.67 38.11
C MET A 271 21.57 -2.77 38.51
N SER A 272 20.33 -2.70 38.01
CA SER A 272 19.41 -3.84 37.95
C SER A 272 18.92 -4.06 36.53
#